data_AF-A0A8H5EF85-F1
#
_entry.id   AF-A0A8H5EF85-F1
#
_cell.length_a   1.000
_cell.length_b   1.000
_cell.length_c   1.000
_cell.angle_alpha   90.00
_cell.angle_beta   90.00
_cell.angle_gamma   90.00
#
_symmetry.space_group_name_H-M   'P 1'
#
loop_
_entity.id
_entity.type
_entity.pdbx_description
1 polymer ?
#
loop_
_entity_poly.entity_id
_entity_poly.type
_entity_poly.pdbx_seq_one_letter_code
_entity_poly.pdbx_strand_id
1 'polypeptide(L)'
;MADYHFGIEIEVIVGPHKVRSPLSTKHALYYGKLAASLRKRGLKAKADDLQQGYTKRPEHYDKWWITKDGSLGSHTDKIPMEAVSPVLSLRANWEHEIDVFWTAMRVVFHMPDRSLLCGSHIHVSKGLNQTFSLPQVKKIAFGVVYYENLILQLLMRERANNRYCKQNTLNSTPLMRCNGNYNAIAELIKSAKSTTALKNIMQNDSSIKDLNHLPLLTSHL
;
A
#
# COMPACT_ATOMS: atom_id res chain seq x y z
N MET A 1 13.88 -7.11 -21.92
CA MET A 1 13.25 -6.16 -20.97
C MET A 1 13.29 -6.78 -19.57
N ALA A 2 13.39 -6.00 -18.49
CA ALA A 2 13.26 -6.54 -17.13
C ALA A 2 11.78 -6.89 -16.84
N ASP A 3 11.52 -7.87 -15.97
CA ASP A 3 10.18 -8.24 -15.53
C ASP A 3 9.96 -7.68 -14.13
N TYR A 4 9.12 -6.66 -14.02
CA TYR A 4 8.84 -5.98 -12.77
C TYR A 4 7.48 -6.41 -12.25
N HIS A 5 7.43 -6.56 -10.93
CA HIS A 5 6.24 -6.98 -10.22
C HIS A 5 5.90 -5.97 -9.14
N PHE A 6 4.63 -5.93 -8.76
CA PHE A 6 4.17 -5.03 -7.73
C PHE A 6 2.94 -5.57 -7.01
N GLY A 7 2.69 -5.10 -5.80
CA GLY A 7 1.43 -5.29 -5.08
C GLY A 7 0.79 -3.94 -4.79
N ILE A 8 -0.52 -3.93 -4.61
CA ILE A 8 -1.32 -2.76 -4.28
C ILE A 8 -2.07 -3.05 -2.98
N GLU A 9 -1.98 -2.14 -2.03
CA GLU A 9 -2.90 -2.07 -0.88
C GLU A 9 -3.91 -0.95 -1.17
N ILE A 10 -5.21 -1.22 -1.03
CA ILE A 10 -6.28 -0.24 -1.25
C ILE A 10 -7.04 -0.08 0.08
N GLU A 11 -7.01 1.13 0.62
CA GLU A 11 -7.57 1.45 1.93
C GLU A 11 -8.77 2.37 1.75
N VAL A 12 -9.96 1.90 2.12
CA VAL A 12 -11.21 2.60 1.85
C VAL A 12 -12.18 2.52 3.02
N ILE A 13 -12.95 3.60 3.18
CA ILE A 13 -14.13 3.66 4.05
C ILE A 13 -15.35 3.64 3.12
N VAL A 14 -16.18 2.61 3.27
CA VAL A 14 -17.29 2.38 2.34
C VAL A 14 -18.60 2.08 3.08
N GLY A 15 -19.71 2.51 2.47
CA GLY A 15 -21.06 2.15 2.91
C GLY A 15 -21.61 0.99 2.09
N PRO A 16 -22.11 -0.10 2.70
CA PRO A 16 -22.72 -1.20 1.94
C PRO A 16 -24.08 -0.80 1.39
N HIS A 17 -24.43 -1.30 0.20
CA HIS A 17 -25.76 -1.06 -0.40
C HIS A 17 -26.91 -1.64 0.42
N LYS A 18 -26.67 -2.79 1.07
CA LYS A 18 -27.63 -3.46 1.94
C LYS A 18 -27.04 -3.55 3.33
N VAL A 19 -27.44 -2.62 4.20
CA VAL A 19 -26.98 -2.54 5.59
C VAL A 19 -27.62 -3.65 6.43
N ARG A 20 -26.82 -4.29 7.28
CA ARG A 20 -27.27 -5.23 8.32
C ARG A 20 -26.81 -4.71 9.67
N SER A 21 -27.78 -4.31 10.49
CA SER A 21 -27.51 -3.74 11.81
C SER A 21 -27.19 -4.82 12.86
N PRO A 22 -26.32 -4.53 13.84
CA PRO A 22 -25.45 -3.35 13.92
C PRO A 22 -24.21 -3.52 13.04
N LEU A 23 -23.96 -2.54 12.16
CA LEU A 23 -22.91 -2.63 11.12
C LEU A 23 -21.50 -2.77 11.71
N SER A 24 -21.24 -2.10 12.83
CA SER A 24 -19.97 -2.15 13.58
C SER A 24 -19.51 -3.56 13.96
N THR A 25 -20.43 -4.53 14.04
CA THR A 25 -20.12 -5.94 14.37
C THR A 25 -20.05 -6.85 13.15
N LYS A 26 -20.24 -6.29 11.94
CA LYS A 26 -20.42 -7.05 10.69
C LYS A 26 -19.31 -6.81 9.68
N HIS A 27 -18.17 -6.25 10.07
CA HIS A 27 -17.06 -5.98 9.15
C HIS A 27 -16.61 -7.25 8.40
N ALA A 28 -16.31 -8.34 9.13
CA ALA A 28 -15.92 -9.62 8.53
C ALA A 28 -16.97 -10.17 7.53
N LEU A 29 -18.26 -9.97 7.80
CA LEU A 29 -19.33 -10.34 6.87
C LEU A 29 -19.20 -9.58 5.54
N TYR A 30 -18.94 -8.28 5.59
CA TYR A 30 -18.81 -7.46 4.38
C TYR A 30 -17.49 -7.69 3.64
N TYR A 31 -16.40 -7.96 4.36
CA TYR A 31 -15.15 -8.43 3.74
C TYR A 31 -15.38 -9.76 2.99
N GLY A 32 -16.08 -10.71 3.62
CA GLY A 32 -16.46 -11.98 3.01
C GLY A 32 -17.33 -11.82 1.76
N LYS A 33 -18.27 -10.86 1.77
CA LYS A 33 -19.08 -10.52 0.59
C LYS A 33 -18.23 -9.98 -0.56
N LEU A 34 -17.27 -9.10 -0.29
CA LEU A 34 -16.35 -8.60 -1.31
C LEU A 34 -15.51 -9.73 -1.89
N ALA A 35 -14.90 -10.56 -1.03
CA ALA A 35 -14.12 -11.71 -1.46
C ALA A 35 -14.96 -12.70 -2.30
N ALA A 36 -16.22 -12.95 -1.94
CA ALA A 36 -17.13 -13.75 -2.75
C ALA A 36 -17.46 -13.10 -4.11
N SER A 37 -17.64 -11.77 -4.13
CA SER A 37 -17.88 -10.99 -5.35
C SER A 37 -16.70 -11.04 -6.32
N LEU A 38 -15.46 -11.02 -5.79
CA LEU A 38 -14.22 -11.20 -6.55
C LEU A 38 -14.12 -12.62 -7.13
N ARG A 39 -14.36 -13.66 -6.31
CA ARG A 39 -14.35 -15.06 -6.76
C ARG A 39 -15.37 -15.36 -7.84
N LYS A 40 -16.58 -14.79 -7.75
CA LYS A 40 -17.61 -14.90 -8.80
C LYS A 40 -17.14 -14.35 -10.16
N ARG A 41 -16.14 -13.47 -10.16
CA ARG A 41 -15.54 -12.85 -11.36
C ARG A 41 -14.19 -13.45 -11.74
N GLY A 42 -13.86 -14.62 -11.21
CA GLY A 42 -12.65 -15.35 -11.59
C GLY A 42 -11.37 -14.95 -10.86
N LEU A 43 -11.42 -14.01 -9.91
CA LEU A 43 -10.25 -13.67 -9.10
C LEU A 43 -10.14 -14.54 -7.85
N LYS A 44 -8.91 -14.87 -7.44
CA LYS A 44 -8.67 -15.50 -6.14
C LYS A 44 -8.80 -14.43 -5.05
N ALA A 45 -9.62 -14.68 -4.04
CA ALA A 45 -9.78 -13.76 -2.92
C ALA A 45 -10.14 -14.50 -1.62
N LYS A 46 -9.63 -13.99 -0.49
CA LYS A 46 -9.98 -14.42 0.86
C LYS A 46 -10.18 -13.18 1.74
N ALA A 47 -11.01 -13.31 2.76
CA ALA A 47 -11.28 -12.25 3.73
C ALA A 47 -10.83 -12.70 5.12
N ASP A 48 -10.38 -11.74 5.92
CA ASP A 48 -10.11 -11.92 7.34
C ASP A 48 -11.44 -12.15 8.09
N ASP A 49 -11.46 -13.17 8.95
CA ASP A 49 -12.61 -13.48 9.82
C ASP A 49 -12.64 -12.63 11.09
N LEU A 50 -11.55 -11.90 11.37
CA LEU A 50 -11.35 -11.05 12.55
C LEU A 50 -11.47 -11.80 13.89
N GLN A 51 -11.43 -13.13 13.89
CA GLN A 51 -11.53 -13.95 15.10
C GLN A 51 -10.16 -14.30 15.68
N GLN A 52 -9.13 -14.39 14.84
CA GLN A 52 -7.76 -14.66 15.27
C GLN A 52 -7.01 -13.35 15.53
N GLY A 53 -6.27 -13.29 16.65
CA GLY A 53 -5.48 -12.12 17.00
C GLY A 53 -4.50 -11.76 15.88
N TYR A 54 -4.65 -10.55 15.33
CA TYR A 54 -3.73 -9.84 14.45
C TYR A 54 -2.92 -10.76 13.48
N THR A 55 -3.59 -11.50 12.60
CA THR A 55 -2.92 -12.13 11.45
C THR A 55 -2.50 -11.04 10.47
N LYS A 56 -1.29 -10.52 10.66
CA LYS A 56 -0.78 -9.33 9.96
C LYS A 56 -0.70 -9.44 8.45
N ARG A 57 -0.74 -10.65 7.87
CA ARG A 57 -0.40 -10.87 6.46
C ARG A 57 -1.12 -12.08 5.89
N PRO A 58 -1.56 -12.03 4.63
CA PRO A 58 -1.90 -13.26 3.93
C PRO A 58 -0.67 -14.17 3.90
N GLU A 59 -0.83 -15.45 4.20
CA GLU A 59 0.25 -16.45 4.12
C GLU A 59 0.90 -16.49 2.72
N HIS A 60 0.12 -16.13 1.69
CA HIS A 60 0.54 -16.10 0.30
C HIS A 60 -0.04 -14.86 -0.42
N TYR A 61 0.81 -14.09 -1.08
CA TYR A 61 0.44 -12.93 -1.92
C TYR A 61 0.00 -13.36 -3.34
N ASP A 62 -0.78 -14.44 -3.42
CA ASP A 62 -1.26 -15.05 -4.68
C ASP A 62 -2.77 -14.82 -4.90
N LYS A 63 -3.39 -14.02 -4.04
CA LYS A 63 -4.82 -13.70 -4.02
C LYS A 63 -5.07 -12.34 -3.40
N TRP A 64 -6.25 -11.79 -3.66
CA TRP A 64 -6.75 -10.64 -2.91
C TRP A 64 -7.03 -11.03 -1.44
N TRP A 65 -6.53 -10.21 -0.52
CA TRP A 65 -6.76 -10.35 0.91
C TRP A 65 -7.53 -9.14 1.42
N ILE A 66 -8.75 -9.34 1.89
CA ILE A 66 -9.62 -8.28 2.40
C ILE A 66 -9.58 -8.30 3.92
N THR A 67 -9.11 -7.21 4.52
CA THR A 67 -8.82 -7.12 5.95
C THR A 67 -9.21 -5.76 6.53
N LYS A 68 -9.01 -5.61 7.83
CA LYS A 68 -9.15 -4.34 8.54
C LYS A 68 -7.79 -3.63 8.60
N ASP A 69 -7.80 -2.33 8.32
CA ASP A 69 -6.73 -1.42 8.68
C ASP A 69 -7.08 -0.61 9.95
N GLY A 70 -6.11 -0.45 10.85
CA GLY A 70 -6.28 0.32 12.08
C GLY A 70 -6.32 1.85 11.87
N SER A 71 -5.63 2.38 10.86
CA SER A 71 -5.57 3.82 10.58
C SER A 71 -6.84 4.41 10.01
N LEU A 72 -7.67 3.57 9.39
CA LEU A 72 -8.96 3.98 8.87
C LEU A 72 -9.94 4.35 9.99
N GLY A 73 -9.57 4.12 11.25
CA GLY A 73 -10.35 4.50 12.42
C GLY A 73 -11.51 3.56 12.69
N SER A 74 -12.34 3.94 13.67
CA SER A 74 -13.55 3.19 14.03
C SER A 74 -14.78 3.92 13.49
N HIS A 75 -15.68 3.16 12.87
CA HIS A 75 -16.90 3.68 12.26
C HIS A 75 -18.08 2.83 12.74
N THR A 76 -19.23 3.47 12.98
CA THR A 76 -20.46 2.80 13.42
C THR A 76 -21.39 2.46 12.26
N ASP A 77 -21.32 3.25 11.18
CA ASP A 77 -22.20 3.25 10.02
C ASP A 77 -21.46 2.98 8.68
N LYS A 78 -20.15 2.75 8.74
CA LYS A 78 -19.30 2.44 7.59
C LYS A 78 -18.42 1.23 7.84
N ILE A 79 -17.89 0.66 6.76
CA ILE A 79 -16.91 -0.41 6.78
C ILE A 79 -15.55 0.16 6.37
N PRO A 80 -14.61 0.36 7.31
CA PRO A 80 -13.20 0.56 6.97
C PRO A 80 -12.62 -0.77 6.49
N MET A 81 -11.86 -0.77 5.40
CA MET A 81 -11.18 -1.97 4.92
C MET A 81 -9.88 -1.64 4.21
N GLU A 82 -8.96 -2.59 4.27
CA GLU A 82 -7.82 -2.71 3.38
C GLU A 82 -8.04 -3.92 2.46
N ALA A 83 -7.72 -3.75 1.18
CA ALA A 83 -7.66 -4.82 0.20
C ALA A 83 -6.24 -4.91 -0.35
N VAL A 84 -5.55 -6.01 -0.05
CA VAL A 84 -4.19 -6.29 -0.52
C VAL A 84 -4.28 -7.16 -1.76
N SER A 85 -3.69 -6.72 -2.87
CA SER A 85 -3.67 -7.46 -4.14
C SER A 85 -2.73 -8.67 -4.07
N PRO A 86 -2.85 -9.64 -5.00
CA PRO A 86 -1.73 -10.51 -5.31
C PRO A 86 -0.54 -9.73 -5.86
N VAL A 87 0.62 -10.39 -5.97
CA VAL A 87 1.75 -9.85 -6.75
C VAL A 87 1.38 -9.86 -8.24
N LEU A 88 1.23 -8.66 -8.79
CA LEU A 88 0.93 -8.37 -10.18
C LEU A 88 2.23 -8.26 -10.99
N SER A 89 2.19 -8.59 -12.27
CA SER A 89 3.30 -8.40 -13.22
C SER A 89 2.95 -7.28 -14.20
N LEU A 90 3.92 -6.41 -14.49
CA LEU A 90 3.76 -5.38 -15.54
C LEU A 90 3.64 -5.97 -16.96
N ARG A 91 3.87 -7.27 -17.12
CA ARG A 91 3.69 -7.98 -18.40
C ARG A 91 2.35 -8.69 -18.51
N ALA A 92 1.64 -8.82 -17.39
CA ALA A 92 0.29 -9.34 -17.36
C ALA A 92 -0.71 -8.20 -17.59
N ASN A 93 -1.97 -8.56 -17.82
CA ASN A 93 -3.08 -7.60 -17.87
C ASN A 93 -3.52 -7.24 -16.45
N TRP A 94 -2.64 -6.57 -15.70
CA TRP A 94 -2.86 -6.22 -14.30
C TRP A 94 -3.97 -5.16 -14.16
N GLU A 95 -4.14 -4.31 -15.17
CA GLU A 95 -5.20 -3.29 -15.22
C GLU A 95 -6.58 -3.95 -15.13
N HIS A 96 -6.79 -5.03 -15.89
CA HIS A 96 -8.04 -5.80 -15.82
C HIS A 96 -8.31 -6.36 -14.42
N GLU A 97 -7.28 -6.80 -13.71
CA GLU A 97 -7.44 -7.29 -12.34
C GLU A 97 -7.93 -6.18 -11.39
N ILE A 98 -7.44 -4.95 -11.56
CA ILE A 98 -7.90 -3.77 -10.81
C ILE A 98 -9.34 -3.38 -11.21
N ASP A 99 -9.68 -3.44 -12.49
CA ASP A 99 -11.05 -3.17 -12.95
C ASP A 99 -12.06 -4.18 -12.41
N VAL A 100 -11.68 -5.46 -12.36
CA VAL A 100 -12.51 -6.51 -11.76
C VAL A 100 -12.67 -6.28 -10.25
N PHE A 101 -11.61 -5.83 -9.57
CA PHE A 101 -11.71 -5.44 -8.16
C PHE A 101 -12.76 -4.34 -7.94
N TRP A 102 -12.66 -3.22 -8.66
CA TRP A 102 -13.62 -2.12 -8.52
C TRP A 102 -15.04 -2.51 -8.95
N THR A 103 -15.17 -3.39 -9.94
CA THR A 103 -16.47 -3.94 -10.35
C THR A 103 -17.07 -4.82 -9.27
N ALA A 104 -16.27 -5.66 -8.61
CA ALA A 104 -16.73 -6.47 -7.49
C ALA A 104 -17.11 -5.61 -6.28
N MET A 105 -16.35 -4.55 -6.02
CA MET A 105 -16.57 -3.57 -4.96
C MET A 105 -17.94 -2.89 -5.12
N ARG A 106 -18.24 -2.34 -6.31
CA ARG A 106 -19.51 -1.66 -6.62
C ARG A 106 -20.77 -2.53 -6.50
N VAL A 107 -20.63 -3.85 -6.41
CA VAL A 107 -21.79 -4.75 -6.15
C VAL A 107 -22.13 -4.81 -4.67
N VAL A 108 -21.14 -4.63 -3.79
CA VAL A 108 -21.31 -4.77 -2.35
C VAL A 108 -21.49 -3.41 -1.69
N PHE A 109 -20.79 -2.39 -2.19
CA PHE A 109 -20.71 -1.07 -1.57
C PHE A 109 -20.96 0.07 -2.57
N HIS A 110 -21.40 1.19 -2.01
CA HIS A 110 -21.29 2.49 -2.66
C HIS A 110 -19.82 2.87 -2.86
N MET A 111 -19.57 3.89 -3.70
CA MET A 111 -18.22 4.44 -3.88
C MET A 111 -17.60 4.86 -2.54
N PRO A 112 -16.27 4.76 -2.38
CA PRO A 112 -15.61 5.15 -1.14
C PRO A 112 -15.87 6.59 -0.77
N ASP A 113 -15.88 6.85 0.53
CA ASP A 113 -15.97 8.21 1.06
C ASP A 113 -14.73 9.02 0.63
N ARG A 114 -14.91 10.33 0.40
CA ARG A 114 -13.80 11.27 0.12
C ARG A 114 -13.06 11.63 1.42
N SER A 115 -12.48 10.62 2.07
CA SER A 115 -11.76 10.76 3.33
C SER A 115 -10.25 10.83 3.10
N LEU A 116 -9.57 11.69 3.85
CA LEU A 116 -8.10 11.74 3.89
C LEU A 116 -7.47 10.49 4.53
N LEU A 117 -8.28 9.66 5.20
CA LEU A 117 -7.85 8.36 5.73
C LEU A 117 -7.83 7.28 4.65
N CYS A 118 -8.62 7.39 3.57
CA CYS A 118 -8.59 6.43 2.46
C CYS A 118 -7.34 6.64 1.62
N GLY A 119 -6.62 5.57 1.28
CA GLY A 119 -5.29 5.61 0.67
C GLY A 119 -4.99 4.39 -0.20
N SER A 120 -3.75 4.34 -0.68
CA SER A 120 -3.22 3.17 -1.37
C SER A 120 -1.71 3.12 -1.27
N HIS A 121 -1.16 1.91 -1.15
CA HIS A 121 0.27 1.65 -1.20
C HIS A 121 0.64 0.85 -2.44
N ILE A 122 1.80 1.17 -3.03
CA ILE A 122 2.38 0.41 -4.14
C ILE A 122 3.69 -0.21 -3.67
N HIS A 123 3.75 -1.53 -3.72
CA HIS A 123 4.86 -2.34 -3.25
C HIS A 123 5.61 -2.91 -4.45
N VAL A 124 6.77 -2.37 -4.79
CA VAL A 124 7.57 -2.90 -5.89
C VAL A 124 8.34 -4.15 -5.44
N SER A 125 8.35 -5.20 -6.26
CA SER A 125 9.05 -6.46 -5.99
C SER A 125 9.72 -7.03 -7.24
N LYS A 126 10.55 -8.07 -7.06
CA LYS A 126 11.08 -8.87 -8.18
C LYS A 126 10.14 -10.02 -8.60
N GLY A 127 9.01 -10.17 -7.92
CA GLY A 127 8.09 -11.29 -8.07
C GLY A 127 7.99 -12.12 -6.79
N LEU A 128 7.11 -13.12 -6.83
CA LEU A 128 6.83 -13.99 -5.68
C LEU A 128 8.10 -14.68 -5.17
N ASN A 129 8.30 -14.64 -3.85
CA ASN A 129 9.44 -15.25 -3.14
C ASN A 129 10.82 -14.75 -3.59
N GLN A 130 10.90 -13.58 -4.25
CA GLN A 130 12.15 -12.96 -4.63
C GLN A 130 12.39 -11.66 -3.86
N THR A 131 13.65 -11.39 -3.54
CA THR A 131 14.07 -10.18 -2.84
C THR A 131 15.11 -9.41 -3.65
N PHE A 132 15.09 -8.08 -3.51
CA PHE A 132 16.14 -7.24 -4.04
C PHE A 132 17.41 -7.39 -3.20
N SER A 133 18.57 -7.43 -3.85
CA SER A 133 19.85 -7.32 -3.15
C SER A 133 20.04 -5.89 -2.63
N LEU A 134 20.87 -5.70 -1.58
CA LEU A 134 21.15 -4.36 -1.04
C LEU A 134 21.60 -3.35 -2.12
N PRO A 135 22.50 -3.69 -3.07
CA PRO A 135 22.82 -2.78 -4.18
C PRO A 135 21.62 -2.40 -5.06
N GLN A 136 20.67 -3.32 -5.27
CA GLN A 136 19.44 -3.02 -6.01
C GLN A 136 18.53 -2.09 -5.21
N VAL A 137 18.31 -2.36 -3.92
CA VAL A 137 17.48 -1.50 -3.05
C VAL A 137 18.07 -0.10 -2.96
N LYS A 138 19.40 0.07 -2.90
CA LYS A 138 20.06 1.39 -2.95
C LYS A 138 19.74 2.17 -4.22
N LYS A 139 19.76 1.51 -5.38
CA LYS A 139 19.41 2.15 -6.66
C LYS A 139 17.94 2.56 -6.68
N ILE A 140 17.04 1.71 -6.18
CA ILE A 140 15.62 2.03 -6.08
C ILE A 140 15.41 3.20 -5.12
N ALA A 141 16.00 3.17 -3.93
CA ALA A 141 15.91 4.24 -2.94
C ALA A 141 16.39 5.59 -3.48
N PHE A 142 17.51 5.61 -4.21
CA PHE A 142 17.97 6.82 -4.90
C PHE A 142 16.96 7.28 -5.95
N GLY A 143 16.41 6.37 -6.75
CA GLY A 143 15.36 6.67 -7.72
C GLY A 143 14.11 7.29 -7.07
N VAL A 144 13.66 6.77 -5.92
CA VAL A 144 12.54 7.35 -5.17
C VAL A 144 12.82 8.81 -4.81
N VAL A 145 13.98 9.09 -4.21
CA VAL A 145 14.37 10.47 -3.83
C VAL A 145 14.61 11.37 -5.03
N TYR A 146 15.09 10.82 -6.14
CA TYR A 146 15.32 11.60 -7.35
C TYR A 146 14.01 12.00 -8.03
N TYR A 147 13.01 11.12 -8.05
CA TYR A 147 11.74 11.32 -8.74
C TYR A 147 10.56 11.71 -7.84
N GLU A 148 10.75 11.88 -6.53
CA GLU A 148 9.66 12.19 -5.58
C GLU A 148 8.81 13.42 -5.96
N ASN A 149 9.40 14.45 -6.58
CA ASN A 149 8.65 15.61 -7.09
C ASN A 149 7.68 15.23 -8.23
N LEU A 150 8.07 14.30 -9.10
CA LEU A 150 7.19 13.80 -10.16
C LEU A 150 6.11 12.89 -9.58
N ILE A 151 6.47 12.08 -8.59
CA ILE A 151 5.51 11.21 -7.89
C ILE A 151 4.44 12.04 -7.18
N LEU A 152 4.82 13.16 -6.53
CA LEU A 152 3.87 14.08 -5.92
C LEU A 152 2.89 14.69 -6.93
N GLN A 153 3.31 14.95 -8.16
CA GLN A 153 2.43 15.49 -9.20
C GLN A 153 1.38 14.48 -9.69
N LEU A 154 1.60 13.18 -9.46
CA LEU A 154 0.61 12.15 -9.73
C LEU A 154 -0.47 12.06 -8.66
N LEU A 155 -0.25 12.68 -7.49
CA LEU A 155 -1.24 12.68 -6.42
C LEU A 155 -2.40 13.62 -6.76
N MET A 156 -3.60 13.21 -6.33
CA MET A 156 -4.73 14.12 -6.28
C MET A 156 -4.38 15.34 -5.42
N ARG A 157 -4.80 16.53 -5.87
CA ARG A 157 -4.45 17.82 -5.25
C ARG A 157 -4.75 17.85 -3.75
N GLU A 158 -5.85 17.22 -3.34
CA GLU A 158 -6.32 17.12 -1.96
C GLU A 158 -5.38 16.28 -1.07
N ARG A 159 -4.55 15.42 -1.67
CA ARG A 159 -3.59 14.55 -0.97
C ARG A 159 -2.16 15.08 -0.99
N ALA A 160 -1.83 16.05 -1.86
CA ALA A 160 -0.47 16.57 -2.00
C ALA A 160 0.12 17.13 -0.69
N ASN A 161 -0.73 17.63 0.21
CA ASN A 161 -0.33 18.15 1.53
C ASN A 161 -0.65 17.20 2.69
N ASN A 162 -1.03 15.96 2.41
CA ASN A 162 -1.32 14.99 3.47
C ASN A 162 -0.02 14.68 4.24
N ARG A 163 -0.11 14.62 5.58
CA ARG A 163 1.05 14.30 6.44
C ARG A 163 1.70 12.95 6.11
N TYR A 164 0.94 12.08 5.45
CA TYR A 164 1.30 10.75 5.00
C TYR A 164 1.69 10.70 3.51
N CYS A 165 1.79 11.83 2.82
CA CYS A 165 2.25 11.86 1.43
C CYS A 165 3.40 12.85 1.30
N LYS A 166 4.34 12.78 2.26
CA LYS A 166 5.52 13.64 2.31
C LYS A 166 6.70 13.02 1.57
N GLN A 167 7.49 13.87 0.95
CA GLN A 167 8.77 13.52 0.35
C GLN A 167 9.74 12.96 1.39
N ASN A 168 10.58 12.01 0.97
CA ASN A 168 11.61 11.45 1.84
C ASN A 168 12.64 12.51 2.23
N THR A 169 12.96 13.44 1.32
CA THR A 169 13.90 14.55 1.60
C THR A 169 13.40 15.52 2.66
N LEU A 170 12.08 15.61 2.86
CA LEU A 170 11.47 16.46 3.88
C LEU A 170 11.21 15.71 5.19
N ASN A 171 11.01 14.39 5.14
CA ASN A 171 10.66 13.59 6.31
C ASN A 171 11.88 12.93 6.99
N SER A 172 12.98 12.75 6.27
CA SER A 172 14.20 12.13 6.79
C SER A 172 15.27 13.16 7.12
N THR A 173 15.66 13.25 8.40
CA THR A 173 16.76 14.12 8.85
C THR A 173 18.07 13.86 8.09
N PRO A 174 18.53 12.61 7.90
CA PRO A 174 19.69 12.33 7.04
C PRO A 174 19.59 12.91 5.62
N LEU A 175 18.45 12.75 4.95
CA LEU A 175 18.28 13.25 3.58
C LEU A 175 18.13 14.77 3.52
N MET A 176 17.43 15.36 4.50
CA MET A 176 17.26 16.81 4.61
C MET A 176 18.62 17.53 4.75
N ARG A 177 19.56 16.93 5.48
CA ARG A 177 20.94 17.45 5.62
C ARG A 177 21.73 17.48 4.31
N CYS A 178 21.32 16.72 3.30
CA CYS A 178 21.93 16.80 1.96
C CYS A 178 21.48 18.05 1.18
N ASN A 179 20.48 18.81 1.66
CA ASN A 179 20.04 20.08 1.10
C ASN A 179 19.78 20.05 -0.43
N GLY A 180 19.12 18.99 -0.91
CA GLY A 180 18.80 18.79 -2.33
C GLY A 180 19.99 18.42 -3.22
N ASN A 181 21.20 18.24 -2.69
CA ASN A 181 22.37 17.83 -3.48
C ASN A 181 22.31 16.32 -3.78
N TYR A 182 21.99 15.96 -5.02
CA TYR A 182 21.87 14.57 -5.44
C TYR A 182 23.17 13.76 -5.32
N ASN A 183 24.36 14.38 -5.45
CA ASN A 183 25.61 13.68 -5.22
C ASN A 183 25.77 13.32 -3.74
N ALA A 184 25.46 14.25 -2.83
CA ALA A 184 25.49 13.99 -1.40
C ALA A 184 24.46 12.91 -0.98
N ILE A 185 23.26 12.94 -1.55
CA ILE A 185 22.23 11.92 -1.35
C ILE A 185 22.71 10.55 -1.84
N ALA A 186 23.32 10.50 -3.04
CA ALA A 186 23.85 9.26 -3.60
C ALA A 186 24.94 8.66 -2.70
N GLU A 187 25.87 9.47 -2.20
CA GLU A 187 26.92 9.01 -1.28
C GLU A 187 26.35 8.54 0.06
N LEU A 188 25.36 9.26 0.62
CA LEU A 188 24.66 8.86 1.83
C LEU A 188 23.98 7.49 1.66
N ILE A 189 23.22 7.28 0.58
CA ILE A 189 22.57 5.99 0.28
C ILE A 189 23.60 4.88 0.04
N LYS A 190 24.70 5.17 -0.68
CA LYS A 190 25.79 4.22 -0.89
C LYS A 190 26.46 3.80 0.41
N SER A 191 26.53 4.68 1.40
CA SER A 191 27.16 4.40 2.71
C SER A 191 26.45 3.30 3.51
N ALA A 192 25.14 3.08 3.28
CA ALA A 192 24.34 2.11 4.02
C ALA A 192 24.91 0.69 3.94
N LYS A 193 25.17 0.04 5.07
CA LYS A 193 25.79 -1.31 5.12
C LYS A 193 24.80 -2.46 5.18
N SER A 194 23.52 -2.16 5.43
CA SER A 194 22.44 -3.14 5.48
C SER A 194 21.16 -2.51 4.92
N THR A 195 20.16 -3.34 4.68
CA THR A 195 18.80 -2.86 4.40
C THR A 195 18.36 -1.97 5.57
N THR A 196 18.35 -2.45 6.81
CA THR A 196 17.97 -1.66 8.00
C THR A 196 18.63 -0.27 8.05
N ALA A 197 19.94 -0.16 7.77
CA ALA A 197 20.62 1.14 7.72
C ALA A 197 20.07 2.07 6.63
N LEU A 198 19.78 1.52 5.44
CA LEU A 198 19.14 2.26 4.35
C LEU A 198 17.73 2.72 4.75
N LYS A 199 17.00 1.97 5.57
CA LYS A 199 15.66 2.33 6.09
C LYS A 199 15.73 3.60 6.88
N ASN A 200 16.69 3.62 7.80
CA ASN A 200 16.87 4.71 8.74
C ASN A 200 17.28 5.97 7.98
N ILE A 201 18.07 5.83 6.91
CA ILE A 201 18.37 6.93 5.98
C ILE A 201 17.10 7.40 5.26
N MET A 202 16.24 6.51 4.78
CA MET A 202 15.08 6.90 3.98
C MET A 202 13.88 7.41 4.80
N GLN A 203 13.75 6.98 6.06
CA GLN A 203 12.50 7.11 6.82
C GLN A 203 12.68 7.61 8.27
N ASN A 204 13.92 7.82 8.74
CA ASN A 204 14.29 8.33 10.07
C ASN A 204 13.47 7.75 11.25
N ASP A 205 13.98 6.70 11.89
CA ASP A 205 13.46 6.06 13.14
C ASP A 205 11.92 5.97 13.30
N SER A 206 11.20 5.82 12.19
CA SER A 206 9.75 5.63 12.17
C SER A 206 9.41 4.14 12.17
N SER A 207 8.31 3.80 12.84
CA SER A 207 7.78 2.45 13.06
C SER A 207 7.30 1.71 11.80
N ILE A 208 7.71 2.12 10.58
CA ILE A 208 7.54 1.36 9.34
C ILE A 208 8.25 0.03 9.54
N LYS A 209 7.66 -1.09 9.16
CA LYS A 209 8.24 -2.40 9.46
C LYS A 209 9.13 -2.98 8.37
N ASP A 210 8.97 -2.58 7.10
CA ASP A 210 9.69 -3.26 6.02
C ASP A 210 10.24 -2.33 4.93
N LEU A 211 11.51 -2.55 4.58
CA LEU A 211 12.22 -1.97 3.43
C LEU A 211 12.09 -2.76 2.15
N ASN A 212 11.58 -4.00 2.25
CA ASN A 212 11.26 -4.80 1.08
C ASN A 212 10.07 -4.21 0.30
N HIS A 213 9.48 -3.15 0.84
CA HIS A 213 8.47 -2.29 0.26
C HIS A 213 8.99 -0.87 0.43
N LEU A 214 9.59 -0.30 -0.62
CA LEU A 214 9.88 1.13 -0.64
C LEU A 214 8.59 1.80 -1.07
N PRO A 215 7.84 2.45 -0.14
CA PRO A 215 6.71 3.24 -0.58
C PRO A 215 7.28 4.42 -1.37
N LEU A 216 6.84 4.55 -2.63
CA LEU A 216 7.19 5.68 -3.51
C LEU A 216 6.79 7.02 -2.88
N LEU A 217 5.88 6.97 -1.90
CA LEU A 217 5.51 7.98 -0.92
C LEU A 217 5.15 7.22 0.36
N THR A 218 5.85 7.43 1.47
CA THR A 218 5.47 6.83 2.76
C THR A 218 4.12 7.40 3.22
N SER A 219 3.01 6.76 2.86
CA SER A 219 1.82 6.79 3.72
C SER A 219 2.01 5.79 4.83
N HIS A 220 2.24 6.35 6.00
CA HIS A 220 1.74 5.73 7.19
C HIS A 220 0.27 6.04 7.30
N LEU A 221 -0.55 5.01 7.33
CA LEU A 221 -1.57 4.80 8.34
C LEU A 221 -1.43 5.67 9.60
#